data_AF-A0A3Q7HP54-F1
#
_entry.id   AF-A0A3Q7HP54-F1
#
_cell.length_a   1.000
_cell.length_b   1.000
_cell.length_c   1.000
_cell.angle_alpha   90.00
_cell.angle_beta   90.00
_cell.angle_gamma   90.00
#
_symmetry.space_group_name_H-M   'P 1'
#
loop_
_entity.id
_entity.type
_entity.pdbx_description
1 polymer ?
#
loop_
_entity_poly.entity_id
_entity_poly.type
_entity_poly.pdbx_seq_one_letter_code
_entity_poly.pdbx_strand_id
1 'polypeptide(L)'
;MWKIWKARNSKSFNGEVVGPKDIVNKDLFYFHEYESNLIPPSPPRVIHSCNDDRNLTVAQDGIVMFVDASVHKEKKTASIDVAATDSYGNLLHAFGTPIQYVGKVITAEAIAIRMAMENAREKGWSKVQISSDAKKKCGGYGTTMNYSLMGDRDYL
;
A
#
# COMPACT_ATOMS: atom_id res chain seq x y z
N MET A 1 -5.29 11.78 3.91
CA MET A 1 -3.93 11.71 3.28
C MET A 1 -3.92 10.93 1.96
N TRP A 2 -4.37 9.67 1.93
CA TRP A 2 -4.48 8.86 0.69
C TRP A 2 -5.38 9.47 -0.41
N LYS A 3 -6.42 10.26 -0.06
CA LYS A 3 -7.28 10.90 -1.08
C LYS A 3 -6.61 12.06 -1.79
N ILE A 4 -5.68 12.78 -1.15
CA ILE A 4 -4.87 13.83 -1.79
C ILE A 4 -4.00 13.20 -2.87
N TRP A 5 -3.33 12.09 -2.53
CA TRP A 5 -2.53 11.33 -3.47
C TRP A 5 -3.37 10.80 -4.64
N LYS A 6 -4.54 10.21 -4.37
CA LYS A 6 -5.46 9.74 -5.42
C LYS A 6 -5.99 10.85 -6.32
N ALA A 7 -6.33 12.01 -5.77
CA ALA A 7 -6.80 13.14 -6.57
C ALA A 7 -5.68 13.69 -7.47
N ARG A 8 -4.45 13.79 -6.96
CA ARG A 8 -3.26 14.16 -7.75
C ARG A 8 -3.04 13.18 -8.90
N ASN A 9 -3.17 11.89 -8.62
CA ASN A 9 -2.98 10.85 -9.62
C ASN A 9 -4.12 10.82 -10.65
N SER A 10 -5.39 10.96 -10.25
CA SER A 10 -6.49 11.03 -11.23
C SER A 10 -6.36 12.23 -12.16
N LYS A 11 -5.91 13.38 -11.64
CA LYS A 11 -5.60 14.55 -12.46
C LYS A 11 -4.47 14.27 -13.47
N SER A 12 -3.39 13.65 -13.00
CA SER A 12 -2.18 13.42 -13.80
C SER A 12 -2.38 12.34 -14.87
N PHE A 13 -3.12 11.28 -14.54
CA PHE A 13 -3.30 10.12 -15.43
C PHE A 13 -4.60 10.19 -16.23
N ASN A 14 -5.71 10.57 -15.61
CA ASN A 14 -7.04 10.53 -16.21
C ASN A 14 -7.53 11.91 -16.68
N GLY A 15 -6.83 12.99 -16.31
CA GLY A 15 -7.27 14.36 -16.60
C GLY A 15 -8.44 14.84 -15.72
N GLU A 16 -8.84 14.05 -14.73
CA GLU A 16 -9.94 14.37 -13.83
C GLU A 16 -9.50 15.36 -12.76
N VAL A 17 -10.16 16.51 -12.69
CA VAL A 17 -9.89 17.50 -11.65
C VAL A 17 -10.92 17.33 -10.54
N VAL A 18 -10.47 16.83 -9.39
CA VAL A 18 -11.29 16.75 -8.17
C VAL A 18 -11.08 18.03 -7.37
N GLY A 19 -12.18 18.68 -6.97
CA GLY A 19 -12.13 19.90 -6.17
C GLY A 19 -11.49 19.65 -4.79
N PRO A 20 -10.66 20.57 -4.27
CA PRO A 20 -10.04 20.43 -2.95
C PRO A 20 -11.07 20.18 -1.83
N LYS A 21 -12.24 20.81 -1.91
CA LYS A 21 -13.35 20.61 -0.97
C LYS A 21 -13.88 19.18 -0.99
N ASP A 22 -13.97 18.56 -2.17
CA ASP A 22 -14.44 17.18 -2.31
C ASP A 22 -13.45 16.17 -1.75
N ILE A 23 -12.15 16.49 -1.85
CA ILE A 23 -11.08 15.68 -1.25
C ILE A 23 -11.19 15.73 0.27
N VAL A 24 -11.31 16.93 0.85
CA VAL A 24 -11.44 17.15 2.30
C VAL A 24 -12.71 16.51 2.85
N ASN A 25 -13.85 16.73 2.19
CA ASN A 25 -15.14 16.18 2.63
C ASN A 25 -15.15 14.65 2.59
N LYS A 26 -14.55 14.05 1.56
CA LYS A 26 -14.39 12.60 1.51
C LYS A 26 -13.45 12.10 2.59
N ASP A 27 -12.29 12.73 2.77
CA ASP A 27 -11.34 12.35 3.85
C ASP A 27 -12.02 12.40 5.22
N LEU A 28 -12.81 13.45 5.50
CA LEU A 28 -13.54 13.61 6.75
C LEU A 28 -14.63 12.55 6.94
N PHE A 29 -15.39 12.24 5.89
CA PHE A 29 -16.42 11.18 5.94
C PHE A 29 -15.83 9.82 6.33
N TYR A 30 -14.73 9.41 5.68
CA TYR A 30 -14.08 8.13 6.00
C TYR A 30 -13.45 8.12 7.39
N PHE A 31 -12.97 9.27 7.87
CA PHE A 31 -12.45 9.39 9.23
C PHE A 31 -13.55 9.13 10.27
N HIS A 32 -14.72 9.75 10.11
CA HIS A 32 -15.86 9.51 11.00
C HIS A 32 -16.42 8.09 10.88
N GLU A 33 -16.43 7.50 9.68
CA GLU A 33 -16.78 6.09 9.50
C GLU A 33 -15.84 5.19 10.30
N TYR A 34 -14.52 5.45 10.25
CA TYR A 34 -13.54 4.72 11.04
C TYR A 34 -13.77 4.88 12.56
N GLU A 35 -13.95 6.11 13.05
CA GLU A 35 -14.23 6.37 14.47
C GLU A 35 -15.51 5.67 14.96
N SER A 36 -16.57 5.67 14.15
CA SER A 36 -17.86 5.06 14.50
C SER A 36 -17.76 3.54 14.71
N ASN A 37 -16.76 2.89 14.10
CA ASN A 37 -16.53 1.45 14.22
C ASN A 37 -15.59 1.08 15.39
N LEU A 38 -15.04 2.07 16.13
CA LEU A 38 -14.17 1.84 17.28
C LEU A 38 -14.92 1.72 18.62
N ILE A 39 -16.24 1.93 18.65
CA ILE A 39 -17.06 1.79 19.87
C ILE A 39 -17.68 0.38 19.89
N PRO A 40 -17.20 -0.55 20.72
CA PRO A 40 -17.81 -1.87 20.82
C PRO A 40 -19.07 -1.81 21.69
N PRO A 41 -20.19 -2.46 21.30
CA PRO A 41 -21.19 -2.88 22.27
C PRO A 41 -20.66 -4.11 23.03
N SER A 42 -20.61 -4.06 24.37
CA SER A 42 -20.21 -5.20 25.23
C SER A 42 -21.43 -5.86 25.92
N PRO A 43 -21.34 -7.11 26.44
CA PRO A 43 -20.90 -8.40 25.86
C PRO A 43 -21.89 -9.56 26.25
N PRO A 44 -21.58 -10.89 26.25
CA PRO A 44 -20.56 -11.68 25.55
C PRO A 44 -21.15 -12.84 24.72
N ARG A 45 -20.49 -13.24 23.62
CA ARG A 45 -20.49 -14.66 23.20
C ARG A 45 -19.08 -15.09 22.81
N VAL A 46 -18.69 -16.20 23.40
CA VAL A 46 -17.47 -16.96 23.17
C VAL A 46 -17.32 -17.21 21.66
N ILE A 47 -16.29 -16.65 21.06
CA ILE A 47 -15.87 -16.99 19.71
C ILE A 47 -14.36 -17.26 19.78
N HIS A 48 -13.98 -18.43 19.25
CA HIS A 48 -12.60 -18.86 19.03
C HIS A 48 -11.76 -17.70 18.50
N SER A 49 -10.64 -17.43 19.17
CA SER A 49 -9.66 -16.44 18.73
C SER A 49 -9.13 -16.82 17.34
N CYS A 50 -9.57 -16.11 16.30
CA CYS A 50 -8.70 -15.81 15.19
C CYS A 50 -8.04 -14.47 15.55
N ASN A 51 -6.73 -14.52 15.83
CA ASN A 51 -5.95 -13.31 16.00
C ASN A 51 -6.10 -12.49 14.71
N ASP A 52 -6.74 -11.33 14.82
CA ASP A 52 -6.80 -10.32 13.78
C ASP A 52 -5.38 -9.72 13.73
N ASP A 53 -4.53 -10.19 12.82
CA ASP A 53 -3.15 -9.74 12.58
C ASP A 53 -3.09 -8.30 12.00
N ARG A 54 -3.93 -7.39 12.50
CA ARG A 54 -3.97 -5.97 12.13
C ARG A 54 -3.00 -5.11 12.91
N ASN A 55 -2.31 -5.68 13.91
CA ASN A 55 -1.19 -5.00 14.52
C ASN A 55 0.01 -5.13 13.58
N LEU A 56 0.26 -4.05 12.83
CA LEU A 56 1.45 -3.84 12.03
C LEU A 56 2.66 -3.69 12.99
N THR A 57 3.12 -4.79 13.58
CA THR A 57 4.37 -4.83 14.34
C THR A 57 5.53 -4.82 13.36
N VAL A 58 5.74 -3.67 12.72
CA VAL A 58 7.01 -3.36 12.08
C VAL A 58 8.04 -3.43 13.21
N ALA A 59 9.08 -4.25 13.05
CA ALA A 59 10.21 -4.23 13.98
C ALA A 59 10.66 -2.76 14.15
N GLN A 60 11.14 -2.38 15.34
CA GLN A 60 11.56 -0.99 15.60
C GLN A 60 12.55 -0.44 14.55
N ASP A 61 13.27 -1.31 13.85
CA ASP A 61 14.21 -0.99 12.76
C ASP A 61 13.73 -1.39 11.34
N GLY A 62 12.43 -1.65 11.17
CA GLY A 62 11.85 -2.09 9.89
C GLY A 62 11.42 -0.91 9.01
N ILE A 63 11.48 -1.12 7.70
CA ILE A 63 10.98 -0.17 6.69
C ILE A 63 9.62 -0.63 6.18
N VAL A 64 8.64 0.25 6.16
CA VAL A 64 7.35 0.00 5.51
C VAL A 64 7.37 0.60 4.12
N MET A 65 7.09 -0.19 3.11
CA MET A 65 7.00 0.23 1.72
C MET A 65 5.57 0.15 1.23
N PHE A 66 4.99 1.28 0.89
CA PHE A 66 3.71 1.39 0.20
C PHE A 66 3.95 1.35 -1.30
N VAL A 67 3.22 0.49 -1.98
CA VAL A 67 3.40 0.23 -3.41
C VAL A 67 2.02 0.27 -4.06
N ASP A 68 1.92 1.00 -5.18
CA ASP A 68 0.71 1.05 -6.00
C ASP A 68 1.11 1.08 -7.49
N ALA A 69 0.23 0.58 -8.35
CA ALA A 69 0.38 0.64 -9.78
C ALA A 69 -0.88 1.18 -10.47
N SER A 70 -0.67 2.09 -11.42
CA SER A 70 -1.75 2.63 -12.22
C SER A 70 -1.68 2.09 -13.66
N VAL A 71 -2.86 1.86 -14.26
CA VAL A 71 -2.98 1.45 -15.66
C VAL A 71 -4.11 2.25 -16.32
N HIS A 72 -3.79 2.99 -17.38
CA HIS A 72 -4.75 3.70 -18.21
C HIS A 72 -4.94 2.97 -19.53
N LYS A 73 -6.11 2.34 -19.71
CA LYS A 73 -6.38 1.48 -20.87
C LYS A 73 -6.39 2.22 -22.21
N GLU A 74 -7.08 3.36 -22.28
CA GLU A 74 -7.24 4.10 -23.54
C GLU A 74 -5.93 4.71 -24.03
N LYS A 75 -5.19 5.37 -23.12
CA LYS A 75 -3.88 5.95 -23.41
C LYS A 75 -2.76 4.91 -23.55
N LYS A 76 -3.04 3.64 -23.24
CA LYS A 76 -2.06 2.55 -23.16
C LYS A 76 -0.83 2.95 -22.34
N THR A 77 -1.06 3.51 -21.15
CA THR A 77 0.00 3.89 -20.21
C THR A 77 -0.14 3.14 -18.89
N ALA A 78 0.98 2.95 -18.21
CA ALA A 78 1.02 2.41 -16.86
C ALA A 78 2.15 3.07 -16.07
N SER A 79 1.99 3.14 -14.75
CA SER A 79 3.00 3.66 -13.84
C SER A 79 3.05 2.83 -12.57
N ILE A 80 4.15 2.95 -11.86
CA ILE A 80 4.28 2.46 -10.49
C ILE A 80 4.64 3.62 -9.58
N ASP A 81 4.26 3.50 -8.32
CA ASP A 81 4.61 4.44 -7.27
C ASP A 81 5.02 3.65 -6.01
N VAL A 82 6.12 4.08 -5.38
CA VAL A 82 6.67 3.48 -4.17
C VAL A 82 6.95 4.59 -3.17
N ALA A 83 6.54 4.39 -1.91
CA ALA A 83 6.91 5.24 -0.79
C ALA A 83 7.39 4.36 0.38
N ALA A 84 8.54 4.67 0.94
CA ALA A 84 9.16 3.93 2.04
C ALA A 84 9.26 4.82 3.28
N THR A 85 8.80 4.31 4.42
CA THR A 85 8.87 4.98 5.72
C THR A 85 9.58 4.12 6.75
N ASP A 86 10.20 4.75 7.75
CA ASP A 86 10.64 4.02 8.95
C ASP A 86 9.44 3.67 9.86
N SER A 87 9.73 2.99 10.97
CA SER A 87 8.75 2.61 12.01
C SER A 87 8.11 3.81 12.72
N TYR A 88 8.72 4.99 12.66
CA TYR A 88 8.18 6.24 13.20
C TYR A 88 7.30 6.99 12.18
N GLY A 89 7.19 6.47 10.95
CA GLY A 89 6.44 7.09 9.86
C GLY A 89 7.19 8.19 9.11
N ASN A 90 8.51 8.35 9.33
CA ASN A 90 9.31 9.29 8.57
C ASN A 90 9.52 8.78 7.15
N LEU A 91 9.29 9.64 6.16
CA LEU A 91 9.52 9.30 4.76
C LEU A 91 11.02 9.20 4.47
N LEU A 92 11.49 8.01 4.14
CA LEU A 92 12.89 7.75 3.79
C LEU A 92 13.13 7.85 2.29
N HIS A 93 12.15 7.40 1.50
CA HIS A 93 12.26 7.40 0.05
C HIS A 93 10.89 7.40 -0.61
N ALA A 94 10.79 8.05 -1.77
CA ALA A 94 9.62 7.92 -2.63
C ALA A 94 10.04 8.09 -4.09
N PHE A 95 9.48 7.26 -4.97
CA PHE A 95 9.62 7.43 -6.41
C PHE A 95 8.37 6.96 -7.13
N GLY A 96 8.18 7.49 -8.33
CA GLY A 96 7.19 7.00 -9.27
C GLY A 96 7.81 7.00 -10.67
N THR A 97 7.53 5.97 -11.45
CA THR A 97 8.09 5.83 -12.80
C THR A 97 7.08 5.22 -13.76
N PRO A 98 7.00 5.72 -15.01
CA PRO A 98 6.22 5.06 -16.04
C PRO A 98 6.81 3.67 -16.34
N ILE A 99 5.93 2.70 -16.59
CA ILE A 99 6.31 1.37 -17.05
C ILE A 99 5.65 1.07 -18.40
N GLN A 100 6.14 0.05 -19.09
CA GLN A 100 5.47 -0.44 -20.29
C GLN A 100 4.04 -0.86 -19.95
N TYR A 101 3.09 -0.54 -20.84
CA TYR A 101 1.71 -0.95 -20.65
C TYR A 101 1.56 -2.48 -20.69
N VAL A 102 1.07 -3.04 -19.59
CA VAL A 102 0.93 -4.50 -19.39
C VAL A 102 -0.50 -5.02 -19.49
N GLY A 103 -1.47 -4.16 -19.84
CA GLY A 103 -2.87 -4.53 -20.09
C GLY A 103 -3.71 -4.88 -18.86
N LYS A 104 -3.12 -5.52 -17.86
CA LYS A 104 -3.79 -5.97 -16.62
C LYS A 104 -3.18 -5.26 -15.41
N VAL A 105 -4.05 -4.68 -14.57
CA VAL A 105 -3.67 -3.99 -13.32
C VAL A 105 -2.83 -4.91 -12.41
N ILE A 106 -3.24 -6.17 -12.25
CA ILE A 106 -2.51 -7.14 -11.41
C ILE A 106 -1.06 -7.37 -11.86
N THR A 107 -0.78 -7.24 -13.17
CA THR A 107 0.58 -7.36 -13.70
C THR A 107 1.40 -6.12 -13.36
N ALA A 108 0.77 -4.94 -13.42
CA ALA A 108 1.42 -3.69 -13.04
C ALA A 108 1.75 -3.67 -11.53
N GLU A 109 0.83 -4.16 -10.69
CA GLU A 109 1.05 -4.35 -9.25
C GLU A 109 2.23 -5.28 -8.96
N ALA A 110 2.31 -6.43 -9.65
CA ALA A 110 3.43 -7.35 -9.47
C ALA A 110 4.78 -6.73 -9.87
N ILE A 111 4.80 -5.90 -10.92
CA ILE A 111 5.99 -5.14 -11.32
C ILE A 111 6.35 -4.10 -10.25
N ALA A 112 5.36 -3.40 -9.70
CA ALA A 112 5.57 -2.41 -8.65
C ALA A 112 6.18 -3.06 -7.39
N ILE A 113 5.65 -4.21 -6.95
CA ILE A 113 6.19 -4.98 -5.81
C ILE A 113 7.63 -5.41 -6.09
N ARG A 114 7.91 -5.93 -7.29
CA ARG A 114 9.26 -6.32 -7.69
C ARG A 114 10.23 -5.13 -7.64
N MET A 115 9.85 -3.99 -8.20
CA MET A 115 10.70 -2.79 -8.21
C MET A 115 10.91 -2.22 -6.80
N ALA A 116 9.91 -2.32 -5.93
CA ALA A 116 10.06 -1.97 -4.53
C ALA A 116 11.11 -2.87 -3.82
N MET A 117 11.09 -4.19 -4.07
CA MET A 117 12.10 -5.11 -3.54
C MET A 117 13.50 -4.84 -4.09
N GLU A 118 13.63 -4.55 -5.39
CA GLU A 118 14.92 -4.20 -6.00
C GLU A 118 15.48 -2.92 -5.38
N ASN A 119 14.65 -1.89 -5.20
CA ASN A 119 15.04 -0.65 -4.52
C ASN A 119 15.42 -0.89 -3.05
N ALA A 120 14.68 -1.72 -2.32
CA ALA A 120 15.04 -2.08 -0.94
C ALA A 120 16.44 -2.72 -0.86
N ARG A 121 16.74 -3.63 -1.78
CA ARG A 121 18.05 -4.27 -1.89
C ARG A 121 19.15 -3.25 -2.18
N GLU A 122 18.94 -2.33 -3.12
CA GLU A 122 19.91 -1.28 -3.46
C GLU A 122 20.17 -0.32 -2.29
N LYS A 123 19.16 -0.07 -1.47
CA LYS A 123 19.27 0.75 -0.25
C LYS A 123 19.85 -0.01 0.96
N GLY A 124 20.11 -1.30 0.83
CA GLY A 124 20.60 -2.13 1.93
C GLY A 124 19.56 -2.37 3.03
N TRP A 125 18.27 -2.22 2.73
CA TRP A 125 17.20 -2.47 3.70
C TRP A 125 16.97 -3.98 3.84
N SER A 126 17.31 -4.53 5.00
CA SER A 126 17.19 -5.95 5.30
C SER A 126 15.84 -6.35 5.88
N LYS A 127 15.12 -5.42 6.51
CA LYS A 127 13.80 -5.64 7.11
C LYS A 127 12.80 -4.71 6.45
N VAL A 128 12.12 -5.21 5.41
CA VAL A 128 11.09 -4.46 4.70
C VAL A 128 9.73 -5.13 4.86
N GLN A 129 8.68 -4.34 5.00
CA GLN A 129 7.30 -4.79 4.91
C GLN A 129 6.64 -4.07 3.75
N ILE A 130 6.12 -4.82 2.78
CA ILE A 130 5.48 -4.26 1.59
C ILE A 130 3.97 -4.27 1.77
N SER A 131 3.33 -3.13 1.52
CA SER A 131 1.89 -2.94 1.53
C SER A 131 1.44 -2.49 0.15
N SER A 132 0.59 -3.30 -0.49
CA SER A 132 -0.06 -2.99 -1.77
C SER A 132 -1.55 -3.32 -1.64
N ASP A 133 -2.39 -2.56 -2.33
CA ASP A 133 -3.83 -2.78 -2.34
C ASP A 133 -4.27 -3.82 -3.38
N ALA A 134 -3.31 -4.51 -4.02
CA ALA A 134 -3.51 -5.54 -5.04
C ALA A 134 -4.38 -6.69 -4.54
N LYS A 135 -5.70 -6.50 -4.59
CA LYS A 135 -6.67 -7.56 -4.30
C LYS A 135 -6.68 -8.54 -5.46
N LYS A 136 -6.18 -9.75 -5.21
CA LYS A 136 -6.55 -10.91 -6.02
C LYS A 136 -8.06 -11.08 -5.86
N LYS A 137 -8.84 -11.09 -6.94
CA LYS A 137 -10.22 -11.60 -6.92
C LYS A 137 -10.17 -13.12 -6.75
N CYS A 138 -9.75 -13.60 -5.58
CA CYS A 138 -10.29 -14.82 -5.00
C CYS A 138 -11.37 -14.34 -4.03
N GLY A 139 -12.52 -15.01 -4.02
CA GLY A 139 -13.67 -14.56 -3.23
C GLY A 139 -13.29 -14.27 -1.76
N GLY A 140 -13.53 -13.03 -1.33
CA GLY A 140 -13.43 -12.60 0.06
C GLY A 140 -12.01 -12.34 0.58
N TYR A 141 -11.82 -11.10 1.06
CA TYR A 141 -10.72 -10.63 1.93
C TYR A 141 -9.40 -10.25 1.24
N GLY A 142 -8.95 -9.01 1.53
CA GLY A 142 -7.70 -8.45 1.02
C GLY A 142 -6.49 -9.17 1.62
N THR A 143 -5.50 -9.42 0.78
CA THR A 143 -4.29 -10.17 1.16
C THR A 143 -3.16 -9.18 1.45
N THR A 144 -2.80 -9.02 2.72
CA THR A 144 -1.49 -8.44 3.10
C THR A 144 -0.44 -9.53 2.92
N MET A 145 0.47 -9.38 1.96
CA MET A 145 1.61 -10.31 1.79
C MET A 145 2.82 -9.75 2.57
N ASN A 146 3.16 -10.36 3.70
CA ASN A 146 4.38 -10.04 4.42
C ASN A 146 5.57 -10.75 3.74
N TYR A 147 6.51 -10.00 3.15
CA TYR A 147 7.76 -10.53 2.62
C TYR A 147 8.90 -10.13 3.56
N SER A 148 9.47 -11.09 4.30
CA SER A 148 10.69 -10.89 5.08
C SER A 148 11.89 -11.40 4.30
N LEU A 149 12.87 -10.54 4.02
CA LEU A 149 14.17 -10.97 3.54
C LEU A 149 15.01 -11.36 4.77
N MET A 150 14.80 -12.56 5.30
CA MET A 150 15.73 -13.15 6.26
C MET A 150 17.02 -13.46 5.51
N GLY A 151 18.05 -12.64 5.72
CA GLY A 151 19.39 -12.89 5.22
C GLY A 151 20.04 -13.98 6.05
N ASP A 152 19.97 -15.22 5.59
CA ASP A 152 20.86 -16.29 6.05
C ASP A 152 22.27 -15.95 5.56
N ARG A 153 23.07 -15.34 6.45
CA ARG A 153 24.52 -15.31 6.30
C ARG A 153 25.09 -16.42 7.17
N ASP A 154 25.17 -17.61 6.59
CA ASP A 154 26.09 -18.66 7.02
C ASP A 154 26.66 -19.34 5.78
N TYR A 155 27.65 -18.71 5.15
CA TYR A 155 28.65 -19.42 4.34
C TYR A 155 30.00 -18.68 4.42
N LEU A 156 30.95 -19.37 5.06
CA LEU A 156 32.39 -19.15 5.23
C LEU A 156 32.83 -18.19 6.34
#